data_AF-A0A9P4TB75-F1
#
_entry.id   AF-A0A9P4TB75-F1
#
_cell.length_a   1.000
_cell.length_b   1.000
_cell.length_c   1.000
_cell.angle_alpha   90.00
_cell.angle_beta   90.00
_cell.angle_gamma   90.00
#
_symmetry.space_group_name_H-M   'P 1'
#
loop_
_entity.id
_entity.type
_entity.pdbx_description
1 polymer ?
#
loop_
_entity_poly.entity_id
_entity_poly.type
_entity_poly.pdbx_seq_one_letter_code
_entity_poly.pdbx_strand_id
1 'polypeptide(L)'
;MSRKVLDIDFCITAEEAPDDIKTKLLALPNSPFKQLPPLFLYMDGPHLIQINIFNVTQLPYLPSAATIVGATPSGFIPYISLTDLVVFKISACGLRPDDGKKQRHATDAYHLLNMHQQALQLSTEQKAHIEPALWGVIINLTKKTDKVWWNTKLGL
;
A
#
# COMPACT_ATOMS: atom_id res chain seq x y z
N MET A 1 14.85 3.95 20.90
CA MET A 1 13.37 3.86 20.89
C MET A 1 12.85 4.60 19.67
N SER A 2 12.41 3.87 18.63
CA SER A 2 11.79 4.48 17.46
C SER A 2 10.35 4.84 17.81
N ARG A 3 10.00 6.13 17.79
CA ARG A 3 8.60 6.58 17.90
C ARG A 3 7.89 6.00 16.66
N LYS A 4 7.03 5.00 16.83
CA LYS A 4 6.13 4.53 15.76
C LYS A 4 5.27 5.73 15.37
N VAL A 5 5.68 6.45 14.33
CA VAL A 5 4.79 7.40 13.66
C VAL A 5 3.73 6.53 13.00
N LEU A 6 2.47 6.74 13.36
CA LEU A 6 1.37 6.11 12.66
C LEU A 6 1.34 6.71 11.26
N ASP A 7 1.48 5.87 10.24
CA ASP A 7 1.39 6.23 8.84
C ASP A 7 0.07 5.75 8.25
N ILE A 8 -0.59 6.62 7.50
CA ILE A 8 -1.76 6.29 6.69
C ILE A 8 -1.42 6.62 5.24
N ASP A 9 -1.53 5.59 4.40
CA ASP A 9 -1.30 5.69 2.96
C ASP A 9 -2.65 5.81 2.23
N PHE A 10 -2.84 6.89 1.47
CA PHE A 10 -3.97 7.09 0.57
C PHE A 10 -3.53 6.97 -0.87
N CYS A 11 -4.22 6.12 -1.62
CA CYS A 11 -4.16 6.09 -3.07
C CYS A 11 -5.33 6.87 -3.66
N ILE A 12 -5.07 7.75 -4.61
CA ILE A 12 -6.08 8.59 -5.23
C ILE A 12 -5.88 8.70 -6.73
N THR A 13 -6.98 8.88 -7.47
CA THR A 13 -7.00 8.96 -8.93
C THR A 13 -6.95 10.39 -9.47
N ALA A 14 -6.93 11.39 -8.60
CA ALA A 14 -6.87 12.79 -9.01
C ALA A 14 -5.56 13.05 -9.76
N GLU A 15 -5.64 13.64 -10.96
CA GLU A 15 -4.48 13.89 -11.82
C GLU A 15 -3.41 14.74 -11.11
N GLU A 16 -3.83 15.74 -10.35
CA GLU A 16 -2.96 16.68 -9.61
C GLU A 16 -2.49 16.14 -8.24
N ALA A 17 -2.67 14.84 -7.98
CA ALA A 17 -2.18 14.20 -6.78
C ALA A 17 -0.65 14.01 -6.81
N PRO A 18 0.06 14.22 -5.67
CA PRO A 18 -0.47 14.53 -4.35
C PRO A 18 -0.55 16.02 -4.01
N ASP A 19 0.10 16.89 -4.77
CA ASP A 19 0.45 18.25 -4.32
C ASP A 19 -0.75 19.20 -4.24
N ASP A 20 -1.68 19.14 -5.20
CA ASP A 20 -2.88 19.98 -5.16
C ASP A 20 -3.79 19.62 -3.99
N ILE A 21 -3.86 18.33 -3.65
CA ILE A 21 -4.69 17.86 -2.55
C ILE A 21 -4.09 18.29 -1.23
N LYS A 22 -2.77 18.18 -1.05
CA LYS A 22 -2.09 18.72 0.13
C LYS A 22 -2.33 20.22 0.25
N THR A 23 -2.21 20.96 -0.85
CA THR A 23 -2.43 22.41 -0.89
C THR A 23 -3.85 22.77 -0.45
N LYS A 24 -4.86 22.08 -0.99
CA LYS A 24 -6.26 22.28 -0.61
C LYS A 24 -6.53 21.93 0.86
N LEU A 25 -5.96 20.83 1.36
CA LEU A 25 -6.09 20.42 2.76
C LEU A 25 -5.44 21.43 3.71
N LEU A 26 -4.28 21.99 3.36
CA LEU A 26 -3.60 23.04 4.15
C LEU A 26 -4.38 24.35 4.18
N ALA A 27 -5.11 24.67 3.10
CA ALA A 27 -5.88 25.90 2.96
C ALA A 27 -7.24 25.88 3.70
N LEU A 28 -7.65 24.75 4.27
CA LEU A 28 -8.91 24.67 5.03
C LEU A 28 -8.85 25.59 6.28
N PRO A 29 -9.95 26.29 6.62
CA PRO A 29 -10.03 27.03 7.89
C PRO A 29 -9.77 26.11 9.08
N ASN A 30 -8.89 26.54 9.99
CA ASN A 30 -8.44 25.72 11.14
C ASN A 30 -7.92 24.33 10.71
N SER A 31 -7.21 24.25 9.58
CA SER A 31 -6.72 22.98 9.05
C SER A 31 -5.94 22.19 10.10
N PRO A 32 -6.30 20.91 10.34
CA PRO A 32 -5.53 20.01 11.18
C PRO A 32 -4.27 19.49 10.44
N PHE A 33 -4.07 19.84 9.17
CA PHE A 33 -2.94 19.37 8.39
C PHE A 33 -1.72 20.29 8.51
N LYS A 34 -0.52 19.72 8.46
CA LYS A 34 0.77 20.45 8.44
C LYS A 34 1.75 19.84 7.46
N GLN A 35 2.51 20.70 6.79
CA GLN A 35 3.65 20.31 5.96
C GLN A 35 4.95 20.57 6.74
N LEU A 36 5.72 19.52 7.01
CA LEU A 36 7.06 19.57 7.61
C LEU A 36 8.02 18.78 6.70
N PRO A 37 8.68 19.40 5.70
CA PRO A 37 9.45 18.66 4.71
C PRO A 37 10.39 17.62 5.32
N PRO A 38 10.31 16.33 4.91
CA PRO A 38 9.54 15.77 3.80
C PRO A 38 8.10 15.28 4.14
N LEU A 39 7.65 15.46 5.37
CA LEU A 39 6.42 14.90 5.93
C LEU A 39 5.18 15.77 5.68
N PHE A 40 4.06 15.11 5.38
CA PHE A 40 2.73 15.69 5.44
C PHE A 40 1.98 15.03 6.60
N LEU A 41 1.46 15.83 7.53
CA LEU A 41 0.97 15.36 8.83
C LEU A 41 -0.48 15.76 9.05
N TYR A 42 -1.24 14.90 9.71
CA TYR A 42 -2.52 15.21 10.34
C TYR A 42 -2.34 15.31 11.86
N MET A 43 -2.87 16.36 12.46
CA MET A 43 -2.85 16.59 13.90
C MET A 43 -4.16 16.14 14.53
N ASP A 44 -4.08 15.13 15.39
CA ASP A 44 -5.19 14.66 16.22
C ASP A 44 -4.87 14.91 17.70
N GLY A 45 -5.17 16.13 18.16
CA GLY A 45 -4.75 16.59 19.50
C GLY A 45 -3.23 16.48 19.68
N PRO A 46 -2.72 15.67 20.63
CA PRO A 46 -1.28 15.46 20.83
C PRO A 46 -0.65 14.47 19.83
N HIS A 47 -1.46 13.79 19.01
CA HIS A 47 -0.99 12.77 18.08
C HIS A 47 -0.66 13.38 16.71
N LEU A 48 0.49 12.98 16.18
CA LEU A 48 0.94 13.33 14.83
C LEU A 48 0.88 12.07 13.97
N ILE A 49 0.05 12.10 12.94
CA ILE A 49 -0.14 11.00 12.00
C ILE A 49 0.48 11.42 10.67
N GLN A 50 1.39 10.61 10.14
CA GLN A 50 1.93 10.85 8.81
C GLN A 50 0.91 10.42 7.76
N ILE A 51 0.57 11.33 6.85
CA ILE A 51 -0.34 11.07 5.75
C ILE A 51 0.48 11.04 4.46
N ASN A 52 0.59 9.85 3.88
CA ASN A 52 1.16 9.67 2.56
C ASN A 52 0.03 9.65 1.55
N ILE A 53 0.16 10.45 0.50
CA ILE A 53 -0.77 10.48 -0.60
C ILE A 53 0.02 10.17 -1.85
N PHE A 54 -0.45 9.23 -2.65
CA PHE A 54 0.15 8.91 -3.94
C PHE A 54 -0.93 8.68 -5.00
N ASN A 55 -0.52 8.90 -6.25
CA ASN A 55 -1.40 8.72 -7.41
C ASN A 55 -1.52 7.23 -7.75
N VAL A 56 -2.71 6.81 -8.21
CA VAL A 56 -3.02 5.44 -8.63
C VAL A 56 -2.06 4.85 -9.66
N THR A 57 -1.37 5.69 -10.43
CA THR A 57 -0.31 5.27 -11.37
C THR A 57 0.85 4.52 -10.70
N GLN A 58 0.98 4.58 -9.37
CA GLN A 58 1.94 3.79 -8.60
C GLN A 58 1.42 2.42 -8.16
N LEU A 59 0.15 2.10 -8.44
CA LEU A 59 -0.43 0.78 -8.24
C LEU A 59 -0.34 -0.06 -9.52
N PRO A 60 -0.26 -1.40 -9.40
CA PRO A 60 -0.28 -2.29 -10.56
C PRO A 60 -1.58 -2.16 -11.36
N TYR A 61 -2.70 -1.94 -10.68
CA TYR A 61 -4.04 -1.72 -11.22
C TYR A 61 -4.88 -0.95 -10.20
N LEU A 62 -6.07 -0.49 -10.61
CA LEU A 62 -7.04 0.13 -9.70
C LEU A 62 -7.74 -0.95 -8.85
N PRO A 63 -7.60 -0.97 -7.51
CA PRO A 63 -8.25 -1.98 -6.68
C PRO A 63 -9.78 -1.91 -6.78
N SER A 64 -10.43 -3.06 -6.74
CA SER A 64 -11.91 -3.14 -6.80
C SER A 64 -12.63 -2.41 -5.65
N ALA A 65 -11.94 -2.23 -4.52
CA ALA A 65 -12.44 -1.47 -3.38
C ALA A 65 -12.36 0.06 -3.54
N ALA A 66 -11.76 0.56 -4.63
CA ALA A 66 -11.72 1.98 -4.90
C ALA A 66 -13.14 2.54 -5.08
N THR A 67 -13.40 3.68 -4.46
CA THR A 67 -14.70 4.35 -4.51
C THR A 67 -14.53 5.84 -4.75
N ILE A 68 -15.59 6.46 -5.28
CA ILE A 68 -15.66 7.89 -5.48
C ILE A 68 -15.81 8.55 -4.11
N VAL A 69 -14.92 9.50 -3.79
CA VAL A 69 -14.90 10.19 -2.49
C VAL A 69 -16.27 10.80 -2.16
N GLY A 70 -16.90 11.48 -3.12
CA GLY A 70 -18.23 12.09 -2.93
C GLY A 70 -19.40 11.10 -2.77
N ALA A 71 -19.20 9.84 -3.13
CA ALA A 71 -20.19 8.77 -2.94
C ALA A 71 -19.93 7.94 -1.66
N THR A 72 -18.83 8.21 -0.95
CA THR A 72 -18.45 7.47 0.25
C THR A 72 -19.29 7.96 1.45
N PRO A 73 -20.03 7.09 2.14
CA PRO A 73 -20.82 7.50 3.30
C PRO A 73 -19.96 8.09 4.42
N SER A 74 -20.51 9.04 5.16
CA SER A 74 -19.84 9.58 6.34
C SER A 74 -19.55 8.48 7.36
N GLY A 75 -18.35 8.48 7.94
CA GLY A 75 -17.88 7.44 8.85
C GLY A 75 -17.41 6.15 8.18
N PHE A 76 -17.45 6.07 6.85
CA PHE A 76 -16.92 4.94 6.10
C PHE A 76 -15.65 5.33 5.34
N ILE A 77 -14.64 4.46 5.37
CA ILE A 77 -13.41 4.62 4.59
C ILE A 77 -13.21 3.32 3.80
N PRO A 78 -13.06 3.39 2.47
CA PRO A 78 -12.71 2.22 1.67
C PRO A 78 -11.28 1.77 2.02
N TYR A 79 -11.11 0.49 2.30
CA TYR A 79 -9.80 -0.11 2.50
C TYR A 79 -9.50 -1.09 1.37
N ILE A 80 -8.24 -1.10 0.93
CA ILE A 80 -7.77 -2.09 -0.04
C ILE A 80 -8.01 -3.51 0.48
N SER A 81 -8.44 -4.42 -0.40
CA SER A 81 -8.64 -5.82 -0.02
C SER A 81 -7.31 -6.47 0.36
N LEU A 82 -7.34 -7.54 1.16
CA LEU A 82 -6.12 -8.28 1.50
C LEU A 82 -5.41 -8.80 0.24
N THR A 83 -6.18 -9.31 -0.73
CA THR A 83 -5.66 -9.81 -2.01
C THR A 83 -4.93 -8.71 -2.78
N ASP A 84 -5.57 -7.55 -2.94
CA ASP A 84 -4.96 -6.41 -3.65
C ASP A 84 -3.74 -5.88 -2.91
N LEU A 85 -3.76 -5.88 -1.57
CA LEU A 85 -2.62 -5.50 -0.76
C LEU A 85 -1.43 -6.45 -0.93
N VAL A 86 -1.67 -7.77 -1.00
CA VAL A 86 -0.62 -8.76 -1.29
C VAL A 86 -0.01 -8.50 -2.66
N VAL A 87 -0.84 -8.30 -3.68
CA VAL A 87 -0.38 -8.03 -5.04
C VAL A 87 0.46 -6.75 -5.09
N PHE A 88 0.01 -5.68 -4.41
CA PHE A 88 0.76 -4.44 -4.28
C PHE A 88 2.12 -4.67 -3.61
N LYS A 89 2.18 -5.40 -2.50
CA LYS A 89 3.44 -5.66 -1.77
C LYS A 89 4.42 -6.46 -2.64
N ILE A 90 3.95 -7.47 -3.37
CA ILE A 90 4.79 -8.27 -4.28
C ILE A 90 5.32 -7.39 -5.42
N SER A 91 4.43 -6.65 -6.09
CA SER A 91 4.79 -5.75 -7.19
C SER A 91 5.79 -4.67 -6.75
N ALA A 92 5.53 -4.02 -5.61
CA ALA A 92 6.42 -3.00 -5.06
C ALA A 92 7.80 -3.56 -4.69
N CYS A 93 7.89 -4.80 -4.20
CA CYS A 93 9.18 -5.44 -3.93
C CYS A 93 10.05 -5.56 -5.19
N GLY A 94 9.44 -5.82 -6.36
CA GLY A 94 10.15 -5.92 -7.63
C GLY A 94 10.64 -4.58 -8.20
N LEU A 95 10.00 -3.47 -7.80
CA LEU A 95 10.21 -2.14 -8.40
C LEU A 95 11.02 -1.17 -7.54
N ARG A 96 11.17 -1.42 -6.23
CA ARG A 96 11.90 -0.51 -5.33
C ARG A 96 13.42 -0.60 -5.57
N PRO A 97 14.16 0.51 -5.53
CA PRO A 97 15.63 0.47 -5.58
C PRO A 97 16.28 0.14 -4.22
N ASP A 98 15.59 0.46 -3.11
CA ASP A 98 16.10 0.31 -1.74
C ASP A 98 15.90 -1.10 -1.18
N ASP A 99 16.98 -1.76 -0.80
CA ASP A 99 16.97 -3.16 -0.33
C ASP A 99 16.19 -3.35 0.99
N GLY A 100 16.26 -2.37 1.90
CA GLY A 100 15.49 -2.41 3.15
C GLY A 100 13.99 -2.35 2.90
N LYS A 101 13.55 -1.55 1.92
CA LYS A 101 12.15 -1.48 1.48
C LYS A 101 11.73 -2.75 0.75
N LYS A 102 12.58 -3.33 -0.11
CA LYS A 102 12.30 -4.63 -0.75
C LYS A 102 12.06 -5.71 0.30
N GLN A 103 12.96 -5.86 1.27
CA GLN A 103 12.82 -6.84 2.34
C GLN A 103 11.54 -6.63 3.17
N ARG A 104 11.18 -5.38 3.46
CA ARG A 104 9.92 -5.06 4.15
C ARG A 104 8.71 -5.48 3.33
N HIS A 105 8.64 -5.11 2.05
CA HIS A 105 7.54 -5.51 1.17
C HIS A 105 7.41 -7.03 1.06
N ALA A 106 8.52 -7.74 0.91
CA ALA A 106 8.54 -9.19 0.90
C ALA A 106 7.99 -9.78 2.21
N THR A 107 8.50 -9.29 3.35
CA THR A 107 8.07 -9.70 4.70
C THR A 107 6.58 -9.47 4.94
N ASP A 108 6.07 -8.30 4.54
CA ASP A 108 4.65 -7.96 4.65
C ASP A 108 3.80 -8.93 3.82
N ALA A 109 4.16 -9.18 2.55
CA ALA A 109 3.46 -10.13 1.69
C ALA A 109 3.42 -11.54 2.29
N TYR A 110 4.54 -12.00 2.86
CA TYR A 110 4.62 -13.28 3.56
C TYR A 110 3.67 -13.35 4.76
N HIS A 111 3.65 -12.31 5.61
CA HIS A 111 2.77 -12.30 6.77
C HIS A 111 1.30 -12.26 6.36
N LEU A 112 0.93 -11.44 5.38
CA LEU A 112 -0.44 -11.37 4.85
C LEU A 112 -0.91 -12.74 4.32
N LEU A 113 -0.07 -13.46 3.58
CA LEU A 113 -0.38 -14.81 3.08
C LEU A 113 -0.43 -15.90 4.17
N ASN A 114 0.24 -15.69 5.31
CA ASN A 114 0.12 -16.61 6.45
C ASN A 114 -1.11 -16.35 7.30
N MET A 115 -1.62 -15.11 7.34
CA MET A 115 -2.92 -14.83 7.94
C MET A 115 -4.07 -15.44 7.12
N HIS A 116 -3.85 -15.64 5.81
CA HIS A 116 -4.81 -16.29 4.94
C HIS A 116 -4.62 -17.83 4.97
N GLN A 117 -5.63 -18.56 5.46
CA GLN A 117 -5.56 -20.02 5.59
C GLN A 117 -5.52 -20.73 4.22
N GLN A 118 -6.26 -20.20 3.25
CA GLN A 118 -6.38 -20.78 1.91
C GLN A 118 -5.49 -20.05 0.90
N ALA A 119 -5.26 -20.68 -0.25
CA ALA A 119 -4.64 -20.00 -1.40
C ALA A 119 -5.51 -18.81 -1.83
N LEU A 120 -4.86 -17.73 -2.27
CA LEU A 120 -5.57 -16.59 -2.85
C LEU A 120 -6.24 -16.98 -4.17
N GLN A 121 -7.41 -16.41 -4.44
CA GLN A 121 -8.08 -16.49 -5.74
C GLN A 121 -7.72 -15.24 -6.53
N LEU A 122 -6.61 -15.30 -7.26
CA LEU A 122 -6.13 -14.18 -8.08
C LEU A 122 -6.84 -14.12 -9.42
N SER A 123 -7.25 -12.92 -9.84
CA SER A 123 -7.71 -12.66 -11.21
C SER A 123 -6.57 -12.79 -12.23
N THR A 124 -6.90 -12.92 -13.51
CA THR A 124 -5.91 -12.95 -14.59
C THR A 124 -5.00 -11.71 -14.58
N GLU A 125 -5.57 -10.53 -14.34
CA GLU A 125 -4.80 -9.28 -14.22
C GLU A 125 -3.84 -9.32 -13.03
N GLN A 126 -4.31 -9.75 -11.86
CA GLN A 126 -3.47 -9.87 -10.66
C GLN A 126 -2.30 -10.85 -10.86
N LYS A 127 -2.53 -11.99 -11.54
CA LYS A 127 -1.47 -12.95 -11.88
C LYS A 127 -0.41 -12.32 -12.78
N ALA A 128 -0.83 -11.58 -13.81
CA ALA A 128 0.08 -10.93 -14.76
C ALA A 128 1.04 -9.93 -14.09
N HIS A 129 0.64 -9.30 -12.97
CA HIS A 129 1.52 -8.42 -12.19
C HIS A 129 2.40 -9.16 -11.17
N ILE A 130 1.93 -10.28 -10.64
CA ILE A 130 2.65 -11.05 -9.62
C ILE A 130 3.78 -11.87 -10.24
N GLU A 131 3.51 -12.60 -11.32
CA GLU A 131 4.47 -13.52 -11.95
C GLU A 131 5.84 -12.88 -12.25
N PRO A 132 5.94 -11.69 -12.89
CA PRO A 132 7.24 -11.08 -13.16
C PRO A 132 7.93 -10.54 -11.90
N ALA A 133 7.17 -10.20 -10.85
CA ALA A 133 7.71 -9.62 -9.61
C ALA A 133 8.07 -10.68 -8.56
N LEU A 134 7.60 -11.93 -8.73
CA LEU A 134 7.68 -12.96 -7.69
C LEU A 134 9.12 -13.31 -7.30
N TRP A 135 10.02 -13.32 -8.28
CA TRP A 135 11.43 -13.59 -8.02
C TRP A 135 12.04 -12.58 -7.04
N GLY A 136 11.67 -11.29 -7.17
CA GLY A 136 12.13 -10.23 -6.28
C GLY A 136 11.75 -10.50 -4.82
N VAL A 137 10.55 -11.02 -4.57
CA VAL A 137 10.11 -11.35 -3.21
C VAL A 137 10.86 -12.57 -2.66
N ILE A 138 11.04 -13.62 -3.47
CA ILE A 138 11.73 -14.86 -3.07
C ILE A 138 13.15 -14.57 -2.61
N ILE A 139 13.92 -13.77 -3.37
CA ILE A 139 15.31 -13.47 -3.02
C ILE A 139 15.43 -12.58 -1.77
N ASN A 140 14.43 -11.74 -1.50
CA ASN A 140 14.42 -10.84 -0.36
C ASN A 140 13.91 -11.51 0.94
N LEU A 141 13.38 -12.73 0.86
CA LEU A 141 12.94 -13.55 1.99
C LEU A 141 13.67 -14.89 2.09
N THR A 142 14.92 -14.92 1.62
CA THR A 142 15.76 -16.12 1.65
C THR A 142 15.69 -16.82 3.00
N LYS A 143 15.58 -18.16 2.96
CA LYS A 143 15.47 -19.09 4.10
C LYS A 143 14.08 -19.19 4.77
N LYS A 144 13.09 -18.38 4.41
CA LYS A 144 11.72 -18.51 4.96
C LYS A 144 10.74 -19.24 4.05
N THR A 145 10.96 -19.16 2.74
CA THR A 145 10.04 -19.66 1.71
C THR A 145 10.83 -20.08 0.47
N ASP A 146 10.21 -20.87 -0.40
CA ASP A 146 10.69 -21.18 -1.74
C ASP A 146 9.62 -20.88 -2.80
N LYS A 147 9.94 -21.09 -4.08
CA LYS A 147 9.01 -20.86 -5.19
C LYS A 147 7.72 -21.69 -5.05
N VAL A 148 7.82 -22.92 -4.53
CA VAL A 148 6.68 -23.83 -4.37
C VAL A 148 5.70 -23.27 -3.34
N TRP A 149 6.20 -22.76 -2.21
CA TRP A 149 5.40 -22.12 -1.17
C TRP A 149 4.62 -20.92 -1.73
N TRP A 150 5.31 -20.05 -2.48
CA TRP A 150 4.69 -18.86 -3.07
C TRP A 150 3.61 -19.24 -4.09
N ASN A 151 3.91 -20.15 -5.02
CA ASN A 151 2.93 -20.61 -6.00
C ASN A 151 1.69 -21.21 -5.32
N THR A 152 1.90 -22.05 -4.30
CA THR A 152 0.80 -22.65 -3.53
C THR A 152 -0.06 -21.59 -2.84
N LYS A 153 0.55 -20.61 -2.18
CA LYS A 153 -0.18 -19.56 -1.47
C LYS A 153 -0.89 -18.56 -2.38
N LEU A 154 -0.37 -18.36 -3.58
CA LEU A 154 -0.89 -17.42 -4.57
C LEU A 154 -1.86 -18.08 -5.57
N GLY A 155 -1.99 -19.40 -5.59
CA GLY A 155 -2.81 -20.10 -6.57
C GLY A 155 -2.26 -19.98 -8.00
N LEU A 156 -0.93 -20.03 -8.13
CA LEU A 156 -0.18 -20.01 -9.39
C LEU A 156 0.26 -21.41 -9.81
#